data_AF-A0A6G3T122-F1
#
_entry.id   AF-A0A6G3T122-F1
#
_cell.length_a   1.000
_cell.length_b   1.000
_cell.length_c   1.000
_cell.angle_alpha   90.00
_cell.angle_beta   90.00
_cell.angle_gamma   90.00
#
_symmetry.space_group_name_H-M   'P 1'
#
loop_
_entity.id
_entity.type
_entity.pdbx_description
1 polymer ?
#
loop_
_entity_poly.entity_id
_entity_poly.type
_entity_poly.pdbx_seq_one_letter_code
_entity_poly.pdbx_strand_id
1 'polypeptide(L)'
;MDNLRPTDPARIGGHRLLGRLGAGGMGVVYLGRTDAGALAAIKVILPEHAGDQDFRTRFRREAEAAGRVDSPWAVSVTGADTEAERPWLATEFVPGPTLFDIVARRGPLPVRSVTVLGRLLARALAAVHAAGLVHRDVKPGNVLLTA
;
A
#
# COMPACT_ATOMS: atom_id res chain seq x y z
N MET A 1 -4.61 -13.98 3.19
CA MET A 1 -3.80 -13.49 4.31
C MET A 1 -3.12 -14.69 4.90
N ASP A 2 -1.81 -14.63 5.03
CA ASP A 2 -1.01 -15.75 5.51
C ASP A 2 -0.52 -15.48 6.94
N ASN A 3 -0.20 -16.55 7.66
CA ASN A 3 0.43 -16.45 8.97
C ASN A 3 1.80 -15.77 8.88
N LEU A 4 2.19 -15.10 9.96
CA LEU A 4 3.58 -14.64 10.12
C LEU A 4 4.54 -15.84 10.15
N ARG A 5 5.71 -15.65 9.57
CA ARG A 5 6.82 -16.61 9.63
C ARG A 5 7.62 -16.39 10.91
N PRO A 6 8.36 -17.41 11.41
CA PRO A 6 9.21 -17.25 12.59
C PRO A 6 10.27 -16.14 12.48
N THR A 7 10.67 -15.80 11.25
CA THR A 7 11.65 -14.73 10.96
C THR A 7 11.02 -13.35 10.78
N ASP A 8 9.69 -13.25 10.77
CA ASP A 8 9.00 -11.98 10.67
C ASP A 8 9.06 -11.23 12.00
N PRO A 9 9.22 -9.90 11.98
CA PRO A 9 9.25 -9.12 13.20
C PRO A 9 7.88 -9.14 13.89
N ALA A 10 7.85 -9.12 15.22
CA ALA A 10 6.59 -9.03 15.96
C ALA A 10 5.95 -7.63 15.86
N ARG A 11 6.77 -6.58 15.70
CA ARG A 11 6.33 -5.18 15.59
C ARG A 11 7.16 -4.41 14.58
N ILE A 12 6.55 -3.42 13.93
CA ILE A 12 7.20 -2.43 13.06
C ILE A 12 6.52 -1.08 13.29
N GLY A 13 7.31 -0.02 13.53
CA GLY A 13 6.77 1.35 13.56
C GLY A 13 5.64 1.56 14.57
N GLY A 14 5.71 0.94 15.75
CA GLY A 14 4.64 0.98 16.76
C GLY A 14 3.48 0.01 16.51
N HIS A 15 3.41 -0.66 15.36
CA HIS A 15 2.35 -1.60 15.01
C HIS A 15 2.73 -3.02 15.39
N ARG A 16 1.82 -3.76 16.03
CA ARG A 16 1.93 -5.22 16.18
C ARG A 16 1.52 -5.89 14.88
N LEU A 17 2.39 -6.75 14.33
CA LEU A 17 2.08 -7.47 13.10
C LEU A 17 1.11 -8.62 13.39
N LEU A 18 0.14 -8.79 12.50
CA LEU A 18 -0.94 -9.78 12.62
C LEU A 18 -0.87 -10.89 11.57
N GLY A 19 -0.27 -10.59 10.41
CA GLY A 19 -0.17 -11.54 9.30
C GLY A 19 0.45 -10.90 8.07
N ARG A 20 0.65 -11.70 7.02
CA ARG A 20 1.19 -11.25 5.73
C ARG A 20 0.05 -11.01 4.75
N LEU A 21 0.06 -9.85 4.12
CA LEU A 21 -0.86 -9.47 3.04
C LEU A 21 -0.26 -9.82 1.66
N GLY A 22 1.06 -9.76 1.53
CA GLY A 22 1.76 -10.16 0.32
C GLY A 22 3.28 -10.03 0.45
N ALA A 23 4.02 -10.56 -0.52
CA ALA A 23 5.46 -10.39 -0.64
C ALA A 23 5.85 -10.26 -2.11
N GLY A 24 6.84 -9.44 -2.41
CA GLY A 24 7.38 -9.25 -3.75
C GLY A 24 8.84 -8.77 -3.70
N GLY A 25 9.44 -8.51 -4.87
CA GLY A 25 10.88 -8.22 -4.96
C GLY A 25 11.37 -7.08 -4.08
N MET A 26 10.55 -6.06 -3.82
CA MET A 26 10.96 -4.91 -2.99
C MET A 26 10.73 -5.09 -1.48
N GLY A 27 9.96 -6.08 -1.04
CA GLY A 27 9.47 -6.08 0.34
C GLY A 27 8.35 -7.06 0.65
N VAL A 28 7.98 -7.04 1.93
CA VAL A 28 6.83 -7.76 2.47
C VAL A 28 5.80 -6.74 2.94
N VAL A 29 4.53 -7.00 2.65
CA VAL A 29 3.41 -6.21 3.16
C VAL A 29 2.74 -7.01 4.27
N TYR A 30 2.69 -6.43 5.46
CA TYR A 30 2.05 -7.01 6.64
C TYR A 30 0.76 -6.29 6.97
N LEU A 31 -0.19 -6.98 7.60
CA LEU A 31 -1.22 -6.31 8.38
C LEU A 31 -0.65 -5.99 9.76
N GLY A 32 -0.70 -4.74 10.15
CA GLY A 32 -0.32 -4.30 11.49
C GLY A 32 -1.49 -3.66 12.23
N ARG A 33 -1.37 -3.60 13.55
CA ARG A 33 -2.32 -2.93 14.43
C ARG A 33 -1.59 -2.00 15.39
N THR A 34 -2.02 -0.75 15.48
CA THR A 34 -1.53 0.19 16.51
C THR A 34 -2.01 -0.21 17.90
N ASP A 35 -1.42 0.34 18.96
CA ASP A 35 -1.88 0.11 20.33
C ASP A 35 -3.31 0.64 20.56
N ALA A 36 -3.69 1.70 19.83
CA ALA A 36 -5.06 2.23 19.79
C ALA A 36 -6.03 1.34 18.98
N GLY A 37 -5.54 0.29 18.33
CA GLY A 37 -6.36 -0.70 17.65
C GLY A 37 -6.60 -0.48 16.16
N ALA A 38 -6.09 0.61 15.58
CA ALA A 38 -6.22 0.91 14.15
C ALA A 38 -5.39 -0.06 13.30
N LEU A 39 -5.94 -0.48 12.15
CA LEU A 39 -5.28 -1.41 11.23
C LEU A 39 -4.54 -0.66 10.12
N ALA A 40 -3.38 -1.18 9.73
CA ALA A 40 -2.55 -0.63 8.68
C ALA A 40 -1.96 -1.73 7.79
N ALA A 41 -1.81 -1.44 6.50
CA ALA A 41 -0.96 -2.23 5.61
C ALA A 41 0.46 -1.67 5.65
N ILE A 42 1.43 -2.48 6.10
CA ILE A 42 2.79 -2.04 6.39
C ILE A 42 3.74 -2.71 5.40
N LYS A 43 4.24 -1.93 4.45
CA LYS A 43 5.28 -2.37 3.51
C LYS A 43 6.64 -2.18 4.17
N VAL A 44 7.35 -3.29 4.39
CA VAL A 44 8.71 -3.33 4.91
C VAL A 44 9.66 -3.70 3.78
N ILE A 45 10.71 -2.90 3.60
CA ILE A 45 11.72 -3.10 2.56
C ILE A 45 12.69 -4.21 2.98
N LEU A 46 13.09 -5.07 2.04
CA LEU A 46 14.07 -6.13 2.30
C LEU A 46 15.48 -5.54 2.57
N PRO A 47 16.30 -6.16 3.44
CA PRO A 47 17.64 -5.69 3.76
C PRO A 47 18.56 -5.46 2.55
N GLU A 48 18.41 -6.30 1.53
CA GLU A 48 19.16 -6.23 0.27
C GLU A 48 18.94 -4.92 -0.52
N HIS A 49 17.80 -4.26 -0.32
CA HIS A 49 17.52 -2.92 -0.86
C HIS A 49 17.74 -1.81 0.16
N ALA A 50 17.73 -2.13 1.46
CA ALA A 50 17.84 -1.15 2.55
C ALA A 50 19.25 -0.56 2.69
N GLY A 51 20.29 -1.25 2.21
CA GLY A 51 21.68 -0.77 2.22
C GLY A 51 22.04 0.18 1.08
N ASP A 52 21.18 0.31 0.06
CA ASP A 52 21.39 1.20 -1.09
C ASP A 52 20.95 2.64 -0.73
N GLN A 53 21.90 3.58 -0.68
CA GLN A 53 21.63 4.98 -0.34
C GLN A 53 20.76 5.71 -1.38
N ASP A 54 20.87 5.35 -2.66
CA ASP A 54 20.05 5.93 -3.72
C ASP A 54 18.61 5.41 -3.60
N PHE A 55 18.46 4.13 -3.27
CA PHE A 55 17.15 3.56 -2.96
C PHE A 55 16.51 4.27 -1.75
N ARG A 56 17.23 4.43 -0.63
CA ARG A 56 16.71 5.11 0.57
C ARG A 56 16.29 6.55 0.27
N THR A 57 17.10 7.28 -0.48
CA THR A 57 16.79 8.67 -0.86
C THR A 57 15.53 8.74 -1.71
N ARG A 58 15.37 7.82 -2.66
CA ARG A 58 14.15 7.72 -3.49
C ARG A 58 12.94 7.33 -2.65
N PHE A 59 13.08 6.32 -1.80
CA PHE A 59 12.02 5.83 -0.92
C PHE A 59 11.52 6.92 0.03
N ARG A 60 12.44 7.71 0.62
CA ARG A 60 12.11 8.88 1.45
C ARG A 60 11.29 9.91 0.68
N ARG A 61 11.76 10.32 -0.50
CA ARG A 61 11.05 11.28 -1.36
C ARG A 61 9.66 10.77 -1.76
N GLU A 62 9.56 9.48 -2.12
CA GLU A 62 8.29 8.87 -2.49
C GLU A 62 7.33 8.78 -1.30
N ALA A 63 7.81 8.41 -0.10
CA ALA A 63 7.01 8.37 1.12
C ALA A 63 6.49 9.75 1.54
N GLU A 64 7.36 10.78 1.51
CA GLU A 64 6.98 12.17 1.81
C GLU A 64 5.96 12.73 0.80
N ALA A 65 6.13 12.40 -0.49
CA ALA A 65 5.17 12.82 -1.50
C ALA A 65 3.85 12.04 -1.39
N ALA A 66 3.89 10.76 -1.05
CA ALA A 66 2.70 9.94 -0.86
C ALA A 66 1.89 10.41 0.36
N GLY A 67 2.56 10.85 1.43
CA GLY A 67 1.93 11.48 2.59
C GLY A 67 1.21 12.80 2.30
N ARG A 68 1.46 13.43 1.13
CA ARG A 68 0.76 14.65 0.69
C ARG A 68 -0.45 14.38 -0.19
N VAL A 69 -0.71 13.13 -0.56
CA VAL A 69 -1.89 12.76 -1.36
C VAL A 69 -3.10 12.74 -0.44
N ASP A 70 -3.90 13.80 -0.47
CA ASP A 70 -5.20 13.87 0.19
C ASP A 70 -6.31 13.62 -0.84
N SER A 71 -6.91 12.43 -0.80
CA SER A 71 -7.96 12.03 -1.73
C SER A 71 -8.76 10.85 -1.19
N PRO A 72 -10.11 10.90 -1.22
CA PRO A 72 -10.95 9.75 -0.83
C PRO A 72 -10.84 8.57 -1.80
N TRP A 73 -10.11 8.73 -2.92
CA TRP A 73 -9.93 7.70 -3.95
C TRP A 73 -8.52 7.09 -3.96
N ALA A 74 -7.65 7.49 -3.03
CA ALA A 74 -6.32 6.94 -2.85
C ALA A 74 -6.13 6.49 -1.40
N VAL A 75 -5.35 5.44 -1.18
CA VAL A 75 -5.08 4.95 0.18
C VAL A 75 -4.10 5.90 0.87
N SER A 76 -4.48 6.40 2.04
CA SER A 76 -3.68 7.38 2.78
C SER A 76 -2.47 6.72 3.42
N VAL A 77 -1.32 7.42 3.38
CA VAL A 77 -0.14 7.07 4.18
C VAL A 77 -0.40 7.49 5.63
N THR A 78 -0.25 6.56 6.56
CA THR A 78 -0.51 6.78 8.00
C THR A 78 0.76 6.84 8.83
N GLY A 79 1.91 6.47 8.26
CA GLY A 79 3.21 6.59 8.89
C GLY A 79 4.32 6.02 8.02
N ALA A 80 5.55 6.46 8.27
CA ALA A 80 6.73 5.91 7.62
C ALA A 80 7.96 6.13 8.50
N ASP A 81 8.94 5.24 8.37
CA ASP A 81 10.31 5.52 8.79
C ASP A 81 11.23 4.93 7.73
N THR A 82 11.77 5.81 6.88
CA THR A 82 12.69 5.41 5.82
C THR A 82 14.11 5.24 6.33
N GLU A 83 14.40 5.70 7.56
CA GLU A 83 15.73 5.65 8.14
C GLU A 83 15.96 4.48 9.10
N ALA A 84 14.90 3.82 9.55
CA ALA A 84 14.97 2.60 10.34
C ALA A 84 15.89 1.52 9.73
N GLU A 85 16.38 0.62 10.58
CA GLU A 85 17.13 -0.59 10.16
C GLU A 85 16.36 -1.38 9.09
N ARG A 86 15.03 -1.44 9.24
CA ARG A 86 14.10 -1.97 8.24
C ARG A 86 13.18 -0.85 7.78
N PRO A 87 13.50 -0.13 6.70
CA PRO A 87 12.67 0.94 6.20
C PRO A 87 11.24 0.47 5.95
N TRP A 88 10.26 1.27 6.36
CA TRP A 88 8.85 0.90 6.26
C TRP A 88 7.93 2.09 5.94
N LEU A 89 6.80 1.75 5.33
CA LEU A 89 5.70 2.65 5.02
C LEU A 89 4.39 1.97 5.44
N ALA A 90 3.57 2.66 6.22
CA ALA A 90 2.23 2.25 6.60
C ALA A 90 1.19 3.06 5.83
N THR A 91 0.20 2.36 5.32
CA THR A 91 -1.02 2.96 4.77
C THR A 91 -2.23 2.49 5.55
N GLU A 92 -3.36 3.17 5.37
CA GLU A 92 -4.65 2.65 5.83
C GLU A 92 -4.86 1.23 5.31
N PHE A 93 -5.36 0.35 6.19
CA PHE A 93 -5.81 -0.97 5.75
C PHE A 93 -7.24 -0.85 5.22
N VAL A 94 -7.40 -1.04 3.91
CA VAL A 94 -8.72 -1.04 3.27
C VAL A 94 -9.24 -2.48 3.17
N PRO A 95 -10.29 -2.84 3.91
CA PRO A 95 -10.90 -4.16 3.80
C PRO A 95 -11.67 -4.23 2.47
N GLY A 96 -11.25 -5.15 1.60
CA GLY A 96 -11.92 -5.37 0.32
C GLY A 96 -11.10 -6.22 -0.63
N PRO A 97 -11.74 -6.87 -1.62
CA PRO A 97 -11.03 -7.53 -2.69
C PRO A 97 -10.40 -6.51 -3.64
N THR A 98 -9.38 -6.95 -4.37
CA THR A 98 -8.86 -6.17 -5.51
C THR A 98 -9.84 -6.25 -6.69
N LEU A 99 -9.76 -5.31 -7.62
CA LEU A 99 -10.47 -5.38 -8.90
C LEU A 99 -10.10 -6.67 -9.65
N PHE A 100 -8.83 -7.09 -9.57
CA PHE A 100 -8.38 -8.37 -10.13
C PHE A 100 -9.18 -9.55 -9.56
N ASP A 101 -9.32 -9.63 -8.23
CA ASP A 101 -10.07 -10.71 -7.57
C ASP A 101 -11.54 -10.73 -7.99
N ILE A 102 -12.16 -9.56 -8.10
CA ILE A 102 -13.56 -9.45 -8.53
C ILE A 102 -13.73 -9.94 -9.96
N VAL A 103 -12.90 -9.47 -10.89
CA VAL A 103 -13.00 -9.88 -12.31
C VAL A 103 -12.68 -11.36 -12.47
N ALA A 104 -11.66 -11.88 -11.78
CA ALA A 104 -11.30 -13.29 -11.85
C ALA A 104 -12.43 -14.20 -11.34
N ARG A 105 -13.15 -13.79 -10.29
CA ARG A 105 -14.23 -14.59 -9.68
C ARG A 105 -15.58 -14.44 -10.35
N ARG A 106 -15.90 -13.24 -10.86
CA ARG A 106 -17.25 -12.89 -11.34
C ARG A 106 -17.32 -12.64 -12.84
N GLY A 107 -16.20 -12.68 -13.54
CA GLY A 107 -16.11 -12.30 -14.94
C GLY A 107 -16.12 -10.78 -15.16
N PRO A 108 -16.28 -10.34 -16.42
CA PRO A 108 -16.25 -8.93 -16.77
C PRO A 108 -17.28 -8.09 -16.03
N LEU A 109 -16.92 -6.86 -15.69
CA LEU A 109 -17.85 -5.90 -15.08
C LEU A 109 -18.83 -5.33 -16.14
N PRO A 110 -20.08 -5.00 -15.74
CA PRO A 110 -20.99 -4.25 -16.60
C PRO A 110 -20.37 -2.92 -17.05
N VAL A 111 -20.69 -2.48 -18.27
CA VAL A 111 -20.15 -1.24 -18.87
C VAL A 111 -20.29 -0.04 -17.93
N ARG A 112 -21.47 0.11 -17.30
CA ARG A 112 -21.72 1.19 -16.32
C ARG A 112 -20.71 1.18 -15.17
N SER A 113 -20.41 0.01 -14.61
CA SER A 113 -19.46 -0.14 -13.51
C SER A 113 -18.04 0.25 -13.95
N VAL A 114 -17.64 -0.15 -15.16
CA VAL A 114 -16.34 0.23 -15.74
C VAL A 114 -16.26 1.74 -15.95
N THR A 115 -17.33 2.39 -16.43
CA THR A 115 -17.37 3.85 -16.60
C THR A 115 -17.21 4.59 -15.28
N VAL A 116 -17.90 4.15 -14.22
CA VAL A 116 -17.75 4.73 -12.88
C VAL A 116 -16.34 4.52 -12.36
N LEU A 117 -15.82 3.30 -12.45
CA LEU A 117 -14.47 2.96 -12.01
C LEU A 117 -13.41 3.81 -12.72
N GLY A 118 -13.51 3.97 -14.04
CA GLY A 118 -12.60 4.81 -14.81
C GLY A 118 -12.60 6.26 -14.35
N ARG A 119 -13.78 6.83 -14.01
CA ARG A 119 -13.88 8.19 -13.45
C ARG A 119 -13.22 8.31 -12.07
N LEU A 120 -13.41 7.33 -11.20
CA LEU A 120 -12.79 7.33 -9.86
C LEU A 120 -11.28 7.14 -9.94
N LEU A 121 -10.80 6.24 -10.80
CA LEU A 121 -9.38 6.06 -11.08
C LEU A 121 -8.73 7.34 -11.62
N ALA A 122 -9.39 8.03 -12.55
CA ALA A 122 -8.89 9.30 -13.07
C ALA A 122 -8.77 10.37 -11.95
N ARG A 123 -9.72 10.43 -11.02
CA ARG A 123 -9.65 11.33 -9.86
C ARG A 123 -8.53 10.97 -8.90
N ALA A 124 -8.35 9.67 -8.60
CA ALA A 124 -7.26 9.18 -7.78
C ALA A 124 -5.90 9.56 -8.39
N LEU A 125 -5.72 9.32 -9.69
CA LEU A 125 -4.49 9.65 -10.40
C LEU A 125 -4.24 11.16 -10.48
N ALA A 126 -5.28 11.96 -10.66
CA ALA A 126 -5.15 13.42 -10.63
C ALA A 126 -4.62 13.90 -9.27
N ALA A 127 -5.09 13.33 -8.15
CA ALA A 127 -4.58 13.65 -6.81
C ALA A 127 -3.12 13.23 -6.62
N VAL A 128 -2.75 12.02 -7.08
CA VAL A 128 -1.36 11.53 -7.06
C VAL A 128 -0.45 12.47 -7.86
N HIS A 129 -0.88 12.89 -9.06
CA HIS A 129 -0.12 13.80 -9.90
C HIS A 129 0.01 15.20 -9.28
N ALA A 130 -1.04 15.70 -8.63
CA ALA A 130 -1.00 16.98 -7.91
C ALA A 130 0.03 16.98 -6.76
N ALA A 131 0.30 15.82 -6.16
CA ALA A 131 1.36 15.66 -5.16
C ALA A 131 2.77 15.50 -5.77
N GLY A 132 2.91 15.58 -7.10
CA GLY A 132 4.20 15.43 -7.80
C GLY A 132 4.64 13.98 -7.97
N LEU A 133 3.73 13.02 -7.81
CA LEU A 133 4.00 11.60 -7.96
C LEU A 133 3.46 11.05 -9.27
N VAL A 134 4.05 9.95 -9.72
CA VAL A 134 3.49 9.08 -10.77
C VAL A 134 3.35 7.69 -10.15
N HIS A 135 2.15 7.09 -10.18
CA HIS A 135 1.91 5.81 -9.50
C HIS A 135 2.75 4.66 -10.07
N ARG A 136 3.02 4.64 -11.39
CA ARG A 136 3.85 3.65 -12.14
C ARG A 136 3.40 2.19 -12.13
N ASP A 137 2.50 1.78 -11.25
CA ASP A 137 2.02 0.40 -11.12
C ASP A 137 0.49 0.34 -11.06
N VAL A 138 -0.19 1.11 -11.92
CA VAL A 138 -1.65 1.07 -12.03
C VAL A 138 -2.06 -0.21 -12.74
N LYS A 139 -2.68 -1.13 -11.99
CA LYS A 139 -3.19 -2.42 -12.48
C LYS A 139 -4.35 -2.89 -11.61
N PRO A 140 -5.20 -3.82 -12.09
CA PRO A 140 -6.36 -4.30 -11.31
C PRO A 140 -6.02 -4.83 -9.91
N GLY A 141 -4.82 -5.41 -9.71
CA GLY A 141 -4.38 -5.88 -8.39
C GLY A 141 -4.09 -4.76 -7.38
N ASN A 142 -3.93 -3.51 -7.82
CA ASN A 142 -3.68 -2.35 -6.96
C ASN A 142 -4.92 -1.43 -6.84
N VAL A 143 -6.08 -1.90 -7.29
CA VAL A 143 -7.36 -1.19 -7.17
C VAL A 143 -8.21 -1.95 -6.18
N LEU A 144 -8.42 -1.36 -5.00
CA LEU A 144 -9.24 -1.96 -3.94
C LEU A 144 -10.70 -1.50 -4.09
N LEU A 145 -11.63 -2.44 -3.93
CA LEU A 145 -13.07 -2.17 -3.98
C LEU A 145 -13.64 -2.27 -2.57
N THR A 146 -14.15 -1.17 -2.06
CA THR A 146 -14.71 -1.04 -0.71
C THR A 146 -16.01 -0.22 -0.74
N ALA A 147 -16.78 -0.27 0.35
CA ALA A 147 -18.15 0.26 0.44
C ALA A 147 -18.20 1.70 0.95
#